data_AF-A0AA38I9H6-F1
#
_entry.id   AF-A0AA38I9H6-F1
#
_cell.length_a   1.000
_cell.length_b   1.000
_cell.length_c   1.000
_cell.angle_alpha   90.00
_cell.angle_beta   90.00
_cell.angle_gamma   90.00
#
_symmetry.space_group_name_H-M   'P 1'
#
loop_
_entity.id
_entity.type
_entity.pdbx_description
1 polymer ?
#
loop_
_entity_poly.entity_id
_entity_poly.type
_entity_poly.pdbx_seq_one_letter_code
_entity_poly.pdbx_strand_id
1 'polypeptide(L)'
;MSLKFVTIFVVQLSLFVLTTADYDLMPDLFHLDDYDKCLYYSSHKDPTYCSLIVQLLPENCENMSEVINRAWNTIQKVSSDNRKYRHDLLRHGVCASTLCSQYNGTIYNCLSNHYETKYRNLALVGKVNYIRCEMQNSNYKSTSTDVVIRFTSGLTVIILHTSWLNHSFRGPYAEPILGTEYNVCRKKWWTNLLYINNFVISDGACLMHTWYLSVDFQLTVLGLFLLWLTQKQPKYLLLTSGFVIAFQIIFMFAYLAMNNFKFAMIVTAEMTHYFKITFLKEWQATWTSTYSNLAPFAFGLCFGYLYIRYEKHKYAKIYVNLWRILTILLILGTPLLSAYFMTTTMYTNRWFNAAYGSIDKILFDLGIALFIFGLSQNLGGIVKMCFEWAPMHTLGQLSFGAYLIHFSILEIDASLRRTPHYFSVFLVVSIISM
;
A
#
# COMPACT_ATOMS: atom_id res chain seq x y z
N MET A 1 0.48 18.17 -47.62
CA MET A 1 0.20 19.14 -46.54
C MET A 1 -0.11 18.32 -45.30
N SER A 2 0.93 17.87 -44.56
CA SER A 2 1.42 18.48 -43.29
C SER A 2 0.32 18.46 -42.21
N LEU A 3 0.44 17.87 -41.01
CA LEU A 3 1.55 17.64 -40.08
C LEU A 3 1.02 16.61 -39.04
N LYS A 4 1.66 15.46 -38.83
CA LYS A 4 2.43 15.12 -37.60
C LYS A 4 1.86 15.71 -36.30
N PHE A 5 1.27 14.89 -35.42
CA PHE A 5 1.39 14.96 -33.95
C PHE A 5 0.78 13.69 -33.30
N VAL A 6 1.44 12.55 -33.53
CA VAL A 6 1.40 11.43 -32.57
C VAL A 6 2.80 11.35 -32.02
N THR A 7 3.08 12.14 -30.99
CA THR A 7 4.33 12.08 -30.26
C THR A 7 4.28 10.81 -29.43
N ILE A 8 4.72 9.70 -30.02
CA ILE A 8 5.19 8.55 -29.28
C ILE A 8 6.37 9.07 -28.48
N PHE A 9 6.18 9.28 -27.18
CA PHE A 9 7.28 9.43 -26.24
C PHE A 9 8.00 8.07 -26.17
N VAL A 10 8.80 7.77 -27.18
CA VAL A 10 9.93 6.85 -27.01
C VAL A 10 10.93 7.66 -26.19
N VAL A 11 10.74 7.63 -24.87
CA VAL A 11 11.86 7.89 -23.98
C VAL A 11 12.86 6.83 -24.35
N GLN A 12 13.93 7.24 -25.02
CA GLN A 12 15.12 6.44 -25.26
C GLN A 12 15.74 6.18 -23.89
N LEU A 13 15.10 5.30 -23.12
CA LEU A 13 15.66 4.68 -21.94
C LEU A 13 16.79 3.84 -22.49
N SER A 14 18.01 4.36 -22.38
CA SER A 14 19.20 3.55 -22.31
C SER A 14 19.01 2.57 -21.16
N LEU A 15 18.31 1.46 -21.42
CA LEU A 15 18.19 0.32 -20.54
C LEU A 15 19.59 -0.25 -20.42
N PHE A 16 20.32 0.22 -19.42
CA PHE A 16 21.53 -0.44 -18.99
C PHE A 16 21.13 -1.80 -18.40
N VAL A 17 21.30 -2.84 -19.21
CA VAL A 17 21.08 -4.23 -18.82
C VAL A 17 22.29 -4.64 -17.98
N LEU A 18 22.16 -4.54 -16.66
CA LEU A 18 23.11 -5.14 -15.74
C LEU A 18 22.83 -6.65 -15.73
N THR A 19 23.86 -7.48 -15.94
CA THR A 19 23.69 -8.94 -15.84
C THR A 19 23.50 -9.34 -14.38
N THR A 20 22.80 -10.44 -14.11
CA THR A 20 22.64 -10.95 -12.73
C THR A 20 23.99 -11.26 -12.10
N ALA A 21 24.96 -11.73 -12.89
CA ALA A 21 26.32 -12.00 -12.44
C ALA A 21 27.06 -10.72 -11.99
N ASP A 22 26.88 -9.60 -12.71
CA ASP A 22 27.48 -8.32 -12.31
C ASP A 22 26.76 -7.70 -11.09
N TYR A 23 25.47 -8.00 -10.91
CA TYR A 23 24.73 -7.58 -9.71
C TYR A 23 25.17 -8.34 -8.45
N ASP A 24 25.35 -9.66 -8.58
CA ASP A 24 25.76 -10.54 -7.47
C ASP A 24 27.18 -10.26 -6.94
N LEU A 25 27.99 -9.48 -7.67
CA LEU A 25 29.32 -9.02 -7.22
C LEU A 25 29.25 -7.85 -6.23
N MET A 26 28.12 -7.15 -6.14
CA MET A 26 27.97 -6.00 -5.25
C MET A 26 27.54 -6.44 -3.85
N PRO A 27 28.07 -5.83 -2.79
CA PRO A 27 27.53 -6.02 -1.44
C PRO A 27 26.05 -5.66 -1.36
N ASP A 28 25.33 -6.34 -0.47
CA ASP A 28 23.93 -6.03 -0.19
C ASP A 28 23.78 -4.56 0.18
N LEU A 29 22.95 -3.84 -0.57
CA LEU A 29 22.67 -2.43 -0.31
C LEU A 29 21.97 -2.24 1.04
N PHE A 30 21.11 -3.20 1.40
CA PHE A 30 20.37 -3.23 2.65
C PHE A 30 20.58 -4.57 3.33
N HIS A 31 21.05 -4.53 4.57
CA HIS A 31 21.23 -5.71 5.40
C HIS A 31 20.72 -5.39 6.79
N LEU A 32 19.74 -6.16 7.29
CA LEU A 32 19.13 -5.93 8.59
C LEU A 32 19.18 -7.23 9.38
N ASP A 33 19.93 -7.24 10.47
CA ASP A 33 19.83 -8.27 11.50
C ASP A 33 18.42 -8.25 12.10
N ASP A 34 18.00 -9.39 12.65
CA ASP A 34 16.72 -9.54 13.36
C ASP A 34 16.69 -8.62 14.59
N TYR A 35 15.97 -7.50 14.44
CA TYR A 35 15.85 -6.44 15.43
C TYR A 35 15.25 -6.96 16.74
N ASP A 36 14.15 -7.71 16.64
CA ASP A 36 13.42 -8.21 17.80
C ASP A 36 14.26 -9.25 18.54
N LYS A 37 14.93 -10.14 17.80
CA LYS A 37 15.85 -11.11 18.39
C LYS A 37 17.03 -10.43 19.10
N CYS A 38 17.57 -9.37 18.53
CA CYS A 38 18.66 -8.61 19.11
C CYS A 38 18.26 -7.92 20.42
N LEU A 39 17.12 -7.23 20.44
CA LEU A 39 16.71 -6.38 21.57
C LEU A 39 15.95 -7.13 22.67
N TYR A 40 15.10 -8.10 22.32
CA TYR A 40 14.19 -8.74 23.28
C TYR A 40 14.57 -10.17 23.64
N TYR A 41 15.25 -10.89 22.74
CA TYR A 41 15.58 -12.32 22.94
C TYR A 41 17.07 -12.59 23.18
N SER A 42 17.91 -11.56 23.23
CA SER A 42 19.34 -11.69 23.46
C SER A 42 19.66 -11.83 24.94
N SER A 43 20.47 -12.83 25.32
CA SER A 43 20.96 -13.04 26.70
C SER A 43 22.06 -12.04 27.12
N HIS A 44 22.27 -10.97 26.34
CA HIS A 44 23.35 -10.02 26.57
C HIS A 44 22.94 -8.97 27.60
N LYS A 45 23.92 -8.48 28.36
CA LYS A 45 23.69 -7.57 29.50
C LYS A 45 23.11 -6.22 29.07
N ASP A 46 23.46 -5.76 27.87
CA ASP A 46 22.99 -4.51 27.24
C ASP A 46 22.71 -4.73 25.74
N PRO A 47 21.52 -5.23 25.36
CA PRO A 47 21.20 -5.49 23.97
C PRO A 47 21.08 -4.17 23.19
N THR A 48 21.85 -4.06 22.11
CA THR A 48 21.97 -2.83 21.32
C THR A 48 21.92 -3.16 19.83
N TYR A 49 20.98 -2.52 19.14
CA TYR A 49 20.83 -2.61 17.69
C TYR A 49 21.29 -1.30 17.05
N CYS A 50 22.16 -1.36 16.05
CA CYS A 50 22.70 -0.17 15.40
C CYS A 50 22.36 -0.13 13.92
N SER A 51 21.70 0.94 13.50
CA SER A 51 21.57 1.33 12.10
C SER A 51 22.78 2.16 11.67
N LEU A 52 23.35 1.84 10.52
CA LEU A 52 24.61 2.41 10.05
C LEU A 52 24.62 2.62 8.54
N ILE A 53 25.25 3.71 8.12
CA ILE A 53 25.49 4.06 6.71
C ILE A 53 26.99 3.88 6.45
N VAL A 54 27.33 2.90 5.60
CA VAL A 54 28.71 2.56 5.24
C VAL A 54 29.00 3.03 3.83
N GLN A 55 30.02 3.86 3.67
CA GLN A 55 30.53 4.26 2.37
C GLN A 55 31.61 3.27 1.93
N LEU A 56 31.42 2.67 0.75
CA LEU A 56 32.43 1.82 0.12
C LEU A 56 33.47 2.67 -0.60
N LEU A 57 34.72 2.27 -0.45
CA LEU A 57 35.89 2.84 -1.11
C LEU A 57 36.71 1.70 -1.72
N PRO A 58 37.43 1.94 -2.83
CA PRO A 58 38.33 0.95 -3.40
C PRO A 58 39.56 0.81 -2.50
N GLU A 59 40.00 -0.43 -2.26
CA GLU A 59 41.26 -0.69 -1.56
C GLU A 59 42.43 -0.53 -2.54
N ASN A 60 43.40 0.32 -2.21
CA ASN A 60 44.60 0.52 -3.04
C ASN A 60 45.55 -0.68 -2.84
N CYS A 61 45.40 -1.72 -3.67
CA CYS A 61 46.30 -2.87 -3.69
C CYS A 61 47.08 -2.91 -5.02
N GLU A 62 48.41 -2.90 -4.95
CA GLU A 62 49.31 -2.82 -6.12
C GLU A 62 49.26 -4.06 -7.04
N ASN A 63 48.65 -5.17 -6.62
CA ASN A 63 48.52 -6.42 -7.39
C ASN A 63 47.06 -6.94 -7.37
N MET A 64 46.16 -6.27 -8.08
CA MET A 64 44.74 -6.65 -8.10
C MET A 64 44.37 -7.53 -9.32
N SER A 65 43.57 -8.58 -9.09
CA SER A 65 42.99 -9.37 -10.18
C SER A 65 41.88 -8.59 -10.92
N GLU A 66 41.74 -8.81 -12.23
CA GLU A 66 40.78 -8.12 -13.11
C GLU A 66 39.31 -8.23 -12.64
N VAL A 67 38.99 -9.29 -11.89
CA VAL A 67 37.65 -9.56 -11.32
C VAL A 67 37.31 -8.58 -10.19
N ILE A 68 38.29 -8.16 -9.40
CA ILE A 68 38.10 -7.27 -8.25
C ILE A 68 37.88 -5.82 -8.71
N ASN A 69 38.59 -5.40 -9.76
CA ASN A 69 38.33 -4.12 -10.43
C ASN A 69 36.91 -4.04 -11.02
N ARG A 70 36.30 -5.17 -11.37
CA ARG A 70 34.95 -5.22 -11.93
C ARG A 70 33.87 -4.80 -10.91
N ALA A 71 34.02 -5.16 -9.64
CA ALA A 71 33.04 -4.84 -8.60
C ALA A 71 32.96 -3.32 -8.36
N TRP A 72 34.09 -2.66 -8.10
CA TRP A 72 34.14 -1.21 -7.90
C TRP A 72 33.68 -0.42 -9.14
N ASN A 73 34.12 -0.84 -10.34
CA ASN A 73 33.70 -0.21 -11.59
C ASN A 73 32.18 -0.34 -11.80
N THR A 74 31.60 -1.48 -11.43
CA THR A 74 30.14 -1.69 -11.51
C THR A 74 29.41 -0.81 -10.49
N ILE A 75 29.89 -0.74 -9.25
CA ILE A 75 29.33 0.11 -8.19
C ILE A 75 29.34 1.58 -8.62
N GLN A 76 30.46 2.10 -9.11
CA GLN A 76 30.59 3.48 -9.59
C GLN A 76 29.66 3.76 -10.78
N LYS A 77 29.60 2.83 -11.73
CA LYS A 77 28.75 2.95 -12.91
C LYS A 77 27.26 2.93 -12.57
N VAL A 78 26.84 2.14 -11.59
CA VAL A 78 25.46 2.13 -11.10
C VAL A 78 25.15 3.36 -10.24
N SER A 79 26.09 3.77 -9.39
CA SER A 79 25.90 4.88 -8.43
C SER A 79 25.98 6.27 -9.07
N SER A 80 26.53 6.38 -10.28
CA SER A 80 26.53 7.63 -11.08
C SER A 80 25.20 7.93 -11.77
N ASP A 81 24.29 6.96 -11.84
CA ASP A 81 22.94 7.15 -12.36
C ASP A 81 22.01 7.62 -11.24
N ASN A 82 21.53 8.87 -11.32
CA ASN A 82 20.59 9.46 -10.35
C ASN A 82 19.24 8.71 -10.25
N ARG A 83 18.94 7.77 -11.17
CA ARG A 83 17.72 6.95 -11.13
C ARG A 83 17.89 5.67 -10.31
N LYS A 84 19.11 5.32 -9.94
CA LYS A 84 19.44 4.09 -9.22
C LYS A 84 19.92 4.41 -7.82
N TYR A 85 19.78 3.45 -6.91
CA TYR A 85 20.34 3.60 -5.58
C TYR A 85 21.87 3.67 -5.67
N ARG A 86 22.46 4.51 -4.82
CA ARG A 86 23.90 4.60 -4.65
C ARG A 86 24.40 3.33 -3.97
N HIS A 87 24.97 2.42 -4.76
CA HIS A 87 25.56 1.17 -4.28
C HIS A 87 26.91 1.37 -3.59
N ASP A 88 27.46 2.59 -3.62
CA ASP A 88 28.60 2.99 -2.81
C ASP A 88 28.22 3.40 -1.37
N LEU A 89 26.93 3.51 -1.05
CA LEU A 89 26.41 3.83 0.29
C LEU A 89 25.47 2.72 0.79
N LEU A 90 26.03 1.81 1.57
CA LEU A 90 25.29 0.70 2.17
C LEU A 90 24.53 1.17 3.41
N ARG A 91 23.32 0.63 3.62
CA ARG A 91 22.44 0.95 4.75
C ARG A 91 22.13 -0.31 5.53
N HIS A 92 22.83 -0.50 6.64
CA HIS A 92 22.76 -1.73 7.40
C HIS A 92 22.17 -1.49 8.79
N GLY A 93 21.55 -2.53 9.35
CA GLY A 93 21.11 -2.63 10.73
C GLY A 93 21.74 -3.88 11.30
N VAL A 94 22.55 -3.75 12.34
CA VAL A 94 23.28 -4.87 12.93
C VAL A 94 23.07 -4.94 14.43
N CYS A 95 23.06 -6.16 14.94
CA CYS A 95 23.04 -6.42 16.36
C CYS A 95 24.44 -6.21 16.95
N ALA A 96 24.74 -4.97 17.35
CA ALA A 96 26.04 -4.59 17.89
C ALA A 96 26.39 -5.38 19.14
N SER A 97 25.41 -5.76 19.96
CA SER A 97 25.65 -6.58 21.15
C SER A 97 26.27 -7.93 20.80
N THR A 98 25.80 -8.61 19.75
CA THR A 98 26.35 -9.90 19.33
C THR A 98 27.70 -9.72 18.66
N LEU A 99 27.78 -8.75 17.73
CA LEU A 99 28.92 -8.55 16.86
C LEU A 99 30.16 -8.00 17.60
N CYS A 100 29.93 -7.17 18.62
CA CYS A 100 30.97 -6.49 19.39
C CYS A 100 31.13 -7.01 20.82
N SER A 101 30.56 -8.18 21.14
CA SER A 101 30.56 -8.77 22.49
C SER A 101 31.95 -8.92 23.12
N GLN A 102 32.98 -9.17 22.31
CA GLN A 102 34.37 -9.42 22.75
C GLN A 102 35.32 -8.23 22.49
N TYR A 103 34.81 -7.09 22.02
CA TYR A 103 35.64 -5.95 21.63
C TYR A 103 35.83 -4.97 22.79
N ASN A 104 37.08 -4.76 23.23
CA ASN A 104 37.43 -3.85 24.33
C ASN A 104 37.50 -2.36 23.89
N GLY A 105 36.41 -1.83 23.32
CA GLY A 105 36.34 -0.44 22.86
C GLY A 105 34.90 0.05 22.65
N THR A 106 34.75 1.24 22.05
CA THR A 106 33.42 1.77 21.74
C THR A 106 32.74 0.96 20.62
N ILE A 107 31.41 0.90 20.64
CA ILE A 107 30.61 0.25 19.59
C ILE A 107 30.94 0.82 18.21
N TYR A 108 31.20 2.13 18.12
CA TYR A 108 31.63 2.78 16.88
C TYR A 108 32.95 2.20 16.35
N ASN A 109 33.99 2.07 17.19
CA ASN A 109 35.28 1.56 16.78
C ASN A 109 35.20 0.08 16.36
N CYS A 110 34.42 -0.73 17.10
CA CYS A 110 34.18 -2.11 16.73
C CYS A 110 33.54 -2.22 15.33
N LEU A 111 32.44 -1.50 15.11
CA LEU A 111 31.72 -1.52 13.84
C LEU A 111 32.56 -0.95 12.70
N SER A 112 33.30 0.13 12.95
CA SER A 112 34.21 0.71 11.95
C SER A 112 35.27 -0.31 11.52
N ASN A 113 35.95 -0.95 12.47
CA ASN A 113 36.98 -1.96 12.17
C ASN A 113 36.40 -3.20 11.47
N HIS A 114 35.19 -3.60 11.84
CA HIS A 114 34.49 -4.70 11.18
C HIS A 114 34.21 -4.37 9.70
N TYR A 115 33.63 -3.20 9.40
CA TYR A 115 33.31 -2.80 8.02
C TYR A 115 34.53 -2.44 7.17
N GLU A 116 35.64 -2.07 7.80
CA GLU A 116 36.92 -1.88 7.12
C GLU A 116 37.49 -3.19 6.55
N THR A 117 37.21 -4.31 7.22
CA THR A 117 37.75 -5.64 6.86
C THR A 117 36.75 -6.55 6.16
N LYS A 118 35.43 -6.33 6.36
CA LYS A 118 34.33 -7.17 5.88
C LYS A 118 34.35 -7.43 4.36
N TYR A 119 34.76 -6.45 3.57
CA TYR A 119 34.71 -6.50 2.10
C TYR A 119 36.08 -6.55 1.42
N ARG A 120 37.14 -6.84 2.17
CA ARG A 120 38.51 -6.97 1.61
C ARG A 120 38.61 -8.07 0.55
N ASN A 121 37.80 -9.11 0.62
CA ASN A 121 37.72 -10.15 -0.41
C ASN A 121 37.25 -9.62 -1.78
N LEU A 122 36.53 -8.50 -1.79
CA LEU A 122 36.12 -7.76 -2.99
C LEU A 122 37.02 -6.53 -3.24
N ALA A 123 38.12 -6.39 -2.48
CA ALA A 123 38.97 -5.22 -2.35
C ALA A 123 38.22 -3.88 -2.22
N LEU A 124 37.21 -3.92 -1.36
CA LEU A 124 36.46 -2.75 -0.95
C LEU A 124 36.68 -2.53 0.54
N VAL A 125 36.81 -1.26 0.93
CA VAL A 125 36.89 -0.83 2.31
C VAL A 125 35.61 -0.08 2.66
N GLY A 126 34.93 -0.51 3.73
CA GLY A 126 33.74 0.15 4.23
C GLY A 126 34.06 1.17 5.32
N LYS A 127 33.81 2.46 5.05
CA LYS A 127 33.90 3.54 6.04
C LYS A 127 32.53 3.87 6.63
N VAL A 128 32.36 3.76 7.93
CA VAL A 128 31.09 4.11 8.60
C VAL A 128 30.96 5.63 8.68
N ASN A 129 29.98 6.21 7.97
CA ASN A 129 29.74 7.66 7.94
C ASN A 129 28.72 8.10 9.00
N TYR A 130 27.73 7.26 9.28
CA TYR A 130 26.67 7.55 10.23
C TYR A 130 26.32 6.30 11.01
N ILE A 131 26.07 6.46 12.31
CA ILE A 131 25.60 5.41 13.20
C ILE A 131 24.48 5.95 14.09
N ARG A 132 23.43 5.16 14.25
CA ARG A 132 22.36 5.39 15.21
C ARG A 132 22.00 4.07 15.87
N CYS A 133 22.23 4.00 17.16
CA CYS A 133 21.97 2.80 17.96
C CYS A 133 20.74 2.99 18.85
N GLU A 134 19.96 1.93 18.95
CA GLU A 134 18.80 1.79 19.81
C GLU A 134 19.10 0.71 20.86
N MET A 135 18.78 1.04 22.11
CA MET A 135 18.88 0.12 23.24
C MET A 135 17.47 -0.28 23.66
N GLN A 136 17.32 -1.38 24.40
CA GLN A 136 16.01 -1.87 24.86
C GLN A 136 15.16 -0.83 25.61
N ASN A 137 15.79 0.15 26.27
CA ASN A 137 15.12 1.25 26.97
C ASN A 137 14.95 2.52 26.14
N SER A 138 15.23 2.50 24.83
CA SER A 138 15.00 3.66 23.98
C SER A 138 13.49 3.81 23.79
N ASN A 139 12.89 4.73 24.57
CA ASN A 139 11.50 5.09 24.40
C ASN A 139 11.31 5.55 22.95
N TYR A 140 10.56 4.78 22.17
CA TYR A 140 10.14 5.15 20.83
C TYR A 140 9.34 6.45 20.94
N LYS A 141 10.01 7.59 20.70
CA LYS A 141 9.32 8.87 20.52
C LYS A 141 8.69 8.82 19.14
N SER A 142 7.49 8.24 19.07
CA SER A 142 6.54 8.62 18.03
C SER A 142 6.44 10.15 18.10
N THR A 143 6.92 10.83 17.07
CA THR A 143 6.97 12.28 17.06
C THR A 143 5.52 12.78 17.09
N SER A 144 5.16 13.53 18.14
CA SER A 144 3.78 14.03 18.32
C SER A 144 3.29 14.84 17.10
N THR A 145 4.24 15.40 16.34
CA THR A 145 4.01 16.08 15.06
C THR A 145 3.30 15.22 14.02
N ASP A 146 3.63 13.93 13.90
CA ASP A 146 3.05 13.06 12.86
C ASP A 146 1.57 12.74 13.16
N VAL A 147 1.26 12.55 14.44
CA VAL A 147 -0.12 12.37 14.92
C VAL A 147 -0.91 13.65 14.73
N VAL A 148 -0.35 14.82 15.10
CA VAL A 148 -1.01 16.12 14.93
C VAL A 148 -1.30 16.37 13.45
N ILE A 149 -0.33 16.20 12.56
CA ILE A 149 -0.48 16.48 11.12
C ILE A 149 -1.61 15.64 10.51
N ARG A 150 -1.67 14.33 10.82
CA ARG A 150 -2.71 13.42 10.32
C ARG A 150 -4.10 13.75 10.87
N PHE A 151 -4.21 14.12 12.14
CA PHE A 151 -5.47 14.56 12.72
C PHE A 151 -5.93 15.90 12.13
N THR A 152 -5.00 16.85 11.95
CA THR A 152 -5.31 18.16 11.38
C THR A 152 -5.74 18.09 9.93
N SER A 153 -5.17 17.20 9.10
CA SER A 153 -5.57 17.10 7.70
C SER A 153 -7.00 16.58 7.54
N GLY A 154 -7.40 15.56 8.31
CA GLY A 154 -8.78 15.08 8.32
C GLY A 154 -9.77 16.13 8.83
N LEU A 155 -9.43 16.83 9.93
CA LEU A 155 -10.23 17.93 10.46
C LEU A 155 -10.40 19.07 9.45
N THR A 156 -9.35 19.41 8.71
CA THR A 156 -9.39 20.47 7.69
C THR A 156 -10.40 20.15 6.60
N VAL A 157 -10.44 18.90 6.12
CA VAL A 157 -11.41 18.46 5.11
C VAL A 157 -12.84 18.54 5.67
N ILE A 158 -13.07 18.07 6.89
CA ILE A 158 -14.39 18.17 7.53
C ILE A 158 -14.83 19.63 7.68
N ILE A 159 -13.95 20.52 8.12
CA ILE A 159 -14.24 21.95 8.26
C ILE A 159 -14.55 22.57 6.90
N LEU A 160 -13.77 22.25 5.88
CA LEU A 160 -13.98 22.75 4.52
C LEU A 160 -15.36 22.40 3.99
N HIS A 161 -15.78 21.14 4.16
CA HIS A 161 -17.10 20.65 3.72
C HIS A 161 -18.28 21.13 4.57
N THR A 162 -18.07 21.33 5.87
CA THR A 162 -19.09 21.87 6.78
C THR A 162 -19.24 23.39 6.69
N SER A 163 -18.35 24.10 6.00
CA SER A 163 -18.36 25.57 5.95
C SER A 163 -18.12 26.13 4.54
N TRP A 164 -16.88 26.16 4.07
CA TRP A 164 -16.49 26.93 2.89
C TRP A 164 -16.93 26.35 1.56
N LEU A 165 -16.99 25.02 1.42
CA LEU A 165 -17.16 24.37 0.11
C LEU A 165 -18.47 24.77 -0.57
N ASN A 166 -19.60 24.67 0.14
CA ASN A 166 -20.92 25.00 -0.39
C ASN A 166 -21.06 26.48 -0.77
N HIS A 167 -20.35 27.38 -0.07
CA HIS A 167 -20.42 28.82 -0.35
C HIS A 167 -19.48 29.28 -1.48
N SER A 168 -18.46 28.50 -1.80
CA SER A 168 -17.42 28.87 -2.76
C SER A 168 -17.81 28.56 -4.22
N PHE A 169 -18.70 27.59 -4.43
CA PHE A 169 -19.08 27.11 -5.76
C PHE A 169 -20.57 27.36 -6.01
N ARG A 170 -20.89 27.94 -7.18
CA ARG A 170 -22.27 28.19 -7.62
C ARG A 170 -22.45 27.57 -9.00
N GLY A 171 -23.07 26.39 -9.04
CA GLY A 171 -23.37 25.65 -10.25
C GLY A 171 -24.78 25.08 -10.23
N PRO A 172 -25.31 24.60 -11.38
CA PRO A 172 -26.68 24.06 -11.46
C PRO A 172 -26.93 22.90 -10.49
N TYR A 173 -25.87 22.13 -10.18
CA TYR A 173 -25.91 20.97 -9.29
C TYR A 173 -25.23 21.23 -7.94
N ALA A 174 -24.88 22.49 -7.61
CA ALA A 174 -24.25 22.82 -6.33
C ALA A 174 -25.15 22.50 -5.13
N GLU A 175 -26.43 22.89 -5.16
CA GLU A 175 -27.33 22.64 -4.03
C GLU A 175 -27.65 21.14 -3.85
N PRO A 176 -28.00 20.36 -4.91
CA PRO A 176 -28.24 18.94 -4.77
C PRO A 176 -27.03 18.12 -4.31
N ILE A 177 -25.81 18.50 -4.71
CA ILE A 177 -24.58 17.76 -4.37
C ILE A 177 -23.95 18.33 -3.10
N LEU A 178 -23.38 19.53 -3.18
CA LEU A 178 -22.64 20.17 -2.08
C LEU A 178 -23.57 20.61 -0.95
N GLY A 179 -24.78 21.11 -1.27
CA GLY A 179 -25.75 21.57 -0.27
C GLY A 179 -26.32 20.42 0.56
N THR A 180 -26.64 19.28 -0.07
CA THR A 180 -27.07 18.06 0.63
C THR A 180 -26.00 17.57 1.59
N GLU A 181 -24.75 17.44 1.10
CA GLU A 181 -23.64 16.99 1.95
C GLU A 181 -23.37 17.96 3.09
N TYR A 182 -23.33 19.26 2.81
CA TYR A 182 -23.18 20.33 3.81
C TYR A 182 -24.21 20.19 4.95
N ASN A 183 -25.49 20.01 4.60
CA ASN A 183 -26.58 19.90 5.59
C ASN A 183 -26.45 18.66 6.47
N VAL A 184 -26.03 17.52 5.91
CA VAL A 184 -25.78 16.29 6.67
C VAL A 184 -24.55 16.45 7.56
N CYS A 185 -23.45 16.97 7.00
CA CYS A 185 -22.20 17.16 7.71
C CYS A 185 -22.32 18.13 8.88
N ARG A 186 -23.11 19.21 8.78
CA ARG A 186 -23.37 20.11 9.92
C ARG A 186 -23.98 19.40 11.13
N LYS A 187 -24.72 18.31 10.93
CA LYS A 187 -25.34 17.51 12.00
C LYS A 187 -24.47 16.33 12.43
N LYS A 188 -23.70 15.74 11.52
CA LYS A 188 -22.97 14.48 11.71
C LYS A 188 -21.45 14.57 11.62
N TRP A 189 -20.83 15.75 11.54
CA TRP A 189 -19.36 15.90 11.43
C TRP A 189 -18.56 15.09 12.46
N TRP A 190 -19.11 14.95 13.67
CA TRP A 190 -18.51 14.21 14.78
C TRP A 190 -18.36 12.70 14.51
N THR A 191 -19.16 12.11 13.61
CA THR A 191 -19.06 10.68 13.28
C THR A 191 -17.73 10.34 12.62
N ASN A 192 -17.15 11.28 11.87
CA ASN A 192 -15.84 11.14 11.25
C ASN A 192 -14.69 11.20 12.27
N LEU A 193 -14.83 11.96 13.36
CA LEU A 193 -13.81 12.01 14.42
C LEU A 193 -13.78 10.73 15.26
N LEU A 194 -14.94 10.12 15.44
CA LEU A 194 -15.07 8.85 16.16
C LEU A 194 -14.85 7.63 15.26
N TYR A 195 -14.56 7.81 13.96
CA TYR A 195 -14.40 6.72 12.99
C TYR A 195 -15.60 5.75 12.96
N ILE A 196 -16.83 6.28 13.09
CA ILE A 196 -18.09 5.52 13.04
C ILE A 196 -19.03 6.05 11.95
N ASN A 197 -18.51 6.83 11.00
CA ASN A 197 -19.30 7.40 9.92
C ASN A 197 -19.98 6.31 9.09
N ASN A 198 -19.38 5.11 9.03
CA ASN A 198 -19.95 3.95 8.34
C ASN A 198 -21.09 3.24 9.09
N PHE A 199 -21.25 3.45 10.40
CA PHE A 199 -22.38 2.90 11.17
C PHE A 199 -23.58 3.84 11.20
N VAL A 200 -23.34 5.16 11.17
CA VAL A 200 -24.38 6.19 11.29
C VAL A 200 -24.79 6.73 9.90
N ILE A 201 -24.89 5.86 8.88
CA ILE A 201 -25.20 6.23 7.49
C ILE A 201 -26.71 6.34 7.20
N SER A 202 -27.61 5.74 7.99
CA SER A 202 -29.04 5.57 7.64
C SER A 202 -29.74 6.77 7.00
N ASP A 203 -29.41 7.98 7.45
CA ASP A 203 -29.96 9.26 6.97
C ASP A 203 -28.90 10.13 6.26
N GLY A 204 -28.01 9.50 5.50
CA GLY A 204 -26.86 10.11 4.84
C GLY A 204 -25.59 10.08 5.71
N ALA A 205 -24.45 9.86 5.04
CA ALA A 205 -23.11 9.95 5.64
C ALA A 205 -22.58 11.39 5.53
N CYS A 206 -21.78 11.82 6.51
CA CYS A 206 -20.98 13.03 6.33
C CYS A 206 -19.70 12.66 5.58
N LEU A 207 -19.42 13.27 4.42
CA LEU A 207 -18.31 12.94 3.53
C LEU A 207 -18.37 11.49 3.05
N MET A 208 -18.91 11.26 1.85
CA MET A 208 -19.10 9.90 1.36
C MET A 208 -17.83 9.05 1.46
N HIS A 209 -16.68 9.55 0.99
CA HIS A 209 -15.43 8.77 0.93
C HIS A 209 -14.89 8.31 2.28
N THR A 210 -15.20 8.99 3.40
CA THR A 210 -14.61 8.69 4.72
C THR A 210 -15.06 7.36 5.36
N TRP A 211 -16.01 6.64 4.76
CA TRP A 211 -16.41 5.30 5.22
C TRP A 211 -15.20 4.36 5.31
N TYR A 212 -14.25 4.46 4.38
CA TYR A 212 -13.06 3.60 4.33
C TYR A 212 -12.15 3.84 5.54
N LEU A 213 -11.94 5.09 5.94
CA LEU A 213 -11.16 5.43 7.13
C LEU A 213 -11.77 4.83 8.41
N SER A 214 -13.11 4.85 8.49
CA SER A 214 -13.84 4.26 9.61
C SER A 214 -13.62 2.74 9.66
N VAL A 215 -13.78 2.07 8.52
CA VAL A 215 -13.57 0.62 8.41
C VAL A 215 -12.12 0.24 8.71
N ASP A 216 -11.14 0.95 8.15
CA ASP A 216 -9.71 0.69 8.36
C ASP A 216 -9.32 0.79 9.83
N PHE A 217 -9.78 1.84 10.53
CA PHE A 217 -9.57 1.99 11.97
C PHE A 217 -10.18 0.82 12.76
N GLN A 218 -11.45 0.51 12.51
CA GLN A 218 -12.18 -0.54 13.22
C GLN A 218 -11.55 -1.92 13.03
N LEU A 219 -11.18 -2.25 11.79
CA LEU A 219 -10.53 -3.52 11.47
C LEU A 219 -9.10 -3.57 12.00
N THR A 220 -8.36 -2.46 11.98
CA THR A 220 -7.02 -2.39 12.59
C THR A 220 -7.09 -2.67 14.09
N VAL A 221 -8.03 -2.06 14.82
CA VAL A 221 -8.24 -2.35 16.25
C VAL A 221 -8.53 -3.85 16.47
N LEU A 222 -9.42 -4.42 15.66
CA LEU A 222 -9.74 -5.85 15.72
C LEU A 222 -8.52 -6.73 15.41
N GLY A 223 -7.74 -6.37 14.39
CA GLY A 223 -6.55 -7.12 13.98
C GLY A 223 -5.44 -7.06 15.01
N LEU A 224 -5.20 -5.90 15.63
CA LEU A 224 -4.25 -5.78 16.74
C LEU A 224 -4.66 -6.67 17.92
N PHE A 225 -5.95 -6.72 18.24
CA PHE A 225 -6.47 -7.63 19.26
C PHE A 225 -6.26 -9.11 18.88
N LEU A 226 -6.52 -9.48 17.63
CA LEU A 226 -6.26 -10.85 17.13
C LEU A 226 -4.78 -11.21 17.16
N LEU A 227 -3.88 -10.29 16.78
CA LEU A 227 -2.44 -10.47 16.84
C LEU A 227 -1.96 -10.65 18.29
N TRP A 228 -2.49 -9.84 19.22
CA TRP A 228 -2.20 -9.99 20.65
C TRP A 228 -2.62 -11.37 21.18
N LEU A 229 -3.83 -11.84 20.84
CA LEU A 229 -4.30 -13.17 21.23
C LEU A 229 -3.46 -14.31 20.63
N THR A 230 -2.97 -14.13 19.40
CA THR A 230 -2.25 -15.18 18.66
C THR A 230 -0.73 -15.10 18.80
N GLN A 231 -0.18 -14.15 19.57
CA GLN A 231 1.26 -13.90 19.65
C GLN A 231 2.08 -15.15 19.99
N LYS A 232 1.55 -16.02 20.86
CA LYS A 232 2.26 -17.23 21.33
C LYS A 232 2.23 -18.37 20.32
N GLN A 233 1.22 -18.39 19.45
CA GLN A 233 1.00 -19.48 18.51
C GLN A 233 0.46 -18.89 17.19
N PRO A 234 1.35 -18.37 16.33
CA PRO A 234 0.94 -17.60 15.16
C PRO A 234 0.23 -18.45 14.09
N LYS A 235 0.32 -19.79 14.17
CA LYS A 235 -0.51 -20.70 13.35
C LYS A 235 -2.02 -20.48 13.54
N TYR A 236 -2.46 -20.04 14.72
CA TYR A 236 -3.87 -19.75 14.96
C TYR A 236 -4.34 -18.50 14.21
N LEU A 237 -3.44 -17.55 13.90
CA LEU A 237 -3.76 -16.37 13.10
C LEU A 237 -4.26 -16.77 11.71
N LEU A 238 -3.63 -17.76 11.08
CA LEU A 238 -4.05 -18.27 9.77
C LEU A 238 -5.41 -18.97 9.86
N LEU A 239 -5.62 -19.77 10.92
CA LEU A 239 -6.88 -20.49 11.13
C LEU A 239 -8.06 -19.54 11.40
N THR A 240 -7.86 -18.53 12.26
CA THR A 240 -8.89 -17.51 12.53
C THR A 240 -9.18 -16.68 11.30
N SER A 241 -8.16 -16.29 10.54
CA SER A 241 -8.34 -15.51 9.31
C SER A 241 -9.09 -16.30 8.23
N GLY A 242 -8.77 -17.59 8.06
CA GLY A 242 -9.52 -18.49 7.17
C GLY A 242 -10.99 -18.64 7.58
N PHE A 243 -11.26 -18.77 8.89
CA PHE A 243 -12.62 -18.80 9.42
C PHE A 243 -13.38 -17.49 9.13
N VAL A 244 -12.74 -16.33 9.34
CA VAL A 244 -13.35 -15.01 9.08
C VAL A 244 -13.70 -14.84 7.59
N ILE A 245 -12.83 -15.28 6.68
CA ILE A 245 -13.09 -15.24 5.23
C ILE A 245 -14.30 -16.11 4.87
N ALA A 246 -14.33 -17.37 5.34
CA ALA A 246 -15.44 -18.28 5.09
C ALA A 246 -16.77 -17.75 5.68
N PHE A 247 -16.71 -17.23 6.91
CA PHE A 247 -17.85 -16.63 7.58
C PHE A 247 -18.40 -15.44 6.80
N GLN A 248 -17.54 -14.51 6.35
CA GLN A 248 -18.01 -13.36 5.56
C GLN A 248 -18.71 -13.81 4.27
N ILE A 249 -18.13 -14.77 3.52
CA ILE A 249 -18.74 -15.24 2.27
C ILE A 249 -20.16 -15.75 2.53
N ILE A 250 -20.32 -16.63 3.52
CA ILE A 250 -21.61 -17.23 3.88
C ILE A 250 -22.59 -16.16 4.38
N PHE A 251 -22.13 -15.28 5.27
CA PHE A 251 -22.94 -14.21 5.84
C PHE A 251 -23.43 -13.24 4.76
N MET A 252 -22.54 -12.76 3.89
CA MET A 252 -22.90 -11.84 2.81
C MET A 252 -23.83 -12.50 1.80
N PHE A 253 -23.59 -13.77 1.43
CA PHE A 253 -24.49 -14.50 0.55
C PHE A 253 -25.91 -14.56 1.13
N ALA A 254 -26.04 -14.98 2.39
CA ALA A 254 -27.34 -15.06 3.07
C ALA A 254 -28.01 -13.68 3.17
N TYR A 255 -27.26 -12.66 3.59
CA TYR A 255 -27.77 -11.31 3.77
C TYR A 255 -28.28 -10.69 2.47
N LEU A 256 -27.53 -10.83 1.36
CA LEU A 256 -27.93 -10.34 0.04
C LEU A 256 -29.15 -11.09 -0.50
N ALA A 257 -29.19 -12.42 -0.34
CA ALA A 257 -30.30 -13.25 -0.80
C ALA A 257 -31.60 -12.95 -0.03
N MET A 258 -31.53 -12.74 1.28
CA MET A 258 -32.70 -12.46 2.13
C MET A 258 -33.32 -11.09 1.82
N ASN A 259 -32.50 -10.09 1.50
CA ASN A 259 -32.96 -8.73 1.22
C ASN A 259 -33.24 -8.46 -0.27
N ASN A 260 -33.03 -9.44 -1.15
CA ASN A 260 -33.11 -9.30 -2.61
C ASN A 260 -32.26 -8.12 -3.14
N PHE A 261 -31.10 -7.88 -2.52
CA PHE A 261 -30.21 -6.81 -2.96
C PHE A 261 -29.54 -7.15 -4.29
N LYS A 262 -29.52 -6.18 -5.20
CA LYS A 262 -28.84 -6.29 -6.48
C LYS A 262 -27.36 -6.00 -6.28
N PHE A 263 -26.49 -6.84 -6.85
CA PHE A 263 -25.06 -6.59 -6.84
C PHE A 263 -24.70 -5.40 -7.72
N ALA A 264 -25.31 -5.32 -8.92
CA ALA A 264 -25.15 -4.18 -9.80
C ALA A 264 -25.84 -2.95 -9.20
N MET A 265 -25.03 -1.99 -8.73
CA MET A 265 -25.51 -0.67 -8.34
C MET A 265 -25.87 0.11 -9.62
N ILE A 266 -27.11 0.00 -10.03
CA ILE A 266 -27.62 0.81 -11.14
C ILE A 266 -27.83 2.21 -10.58
N VAL A 267 -26.87 3.11 -10.84
CA VAL A 267 -27.04 4.53 -10.56
C VAL A 267 -28.06 5.06 -11.56
N THR A 268 -29.31 5.18 -11.13
CA THR A 268 -30.37 5.77 -11.97
C THR A 268 -30.09 7.25 -12.21
N ALA A 269 -30.65 7.81 -13.29
CA ALA A 269 -30.51 9.24 -13.58
C ALA A 269 -30.92 10.12 -12.38
N GLU A 270 -31.93 9.71 -11.63
CA GLU A 270 -32.38 10.39 -10.42
C GLU A 270 -31.33 10.32 -9.28
N MET A 271 -30.70 9.16 -9.07
CA MET A 271 -29.66 9.02 -8.04
C MET A 271 -28.42 9.85 -8.36
N THR A 272 -28.04 9.94 -9.64
CA THR A 272 -26.97 10.83 -10.11
C THR A 272 -27.36 12.29 -9.94
N HIS A 273 -28.61 12.65 -10.23
CA HIS A 273 -29.10 14.03 -10.19
C HIS A 273 -29.12 14.62 -8.77
N TYR A 274 -29.41 13.79 -7.76
CA TYR A 274 -29.48 14.22 -6.35
C TYR A 274 -28.34 13.69 -5.47
N PHE A 275 -27.36 13.01 -6.06
CA PHE A 275 -26.21 12.41 -5.35
C PHE A 275 -26.61 11.54 -4.14
N LYS A 276 -27.73 10.82 -4.25
CA LYS A 276 -28.33 10.05 -3.14
C LYS A 276 -27.73 8.64 -2.95
N ILE A 277 -26.55 8.39 -3.51
CA ILE A 277 -25.89 7.07 -3.45
C ILE A 277 -25.67 6.63 -2.00
N THR A 278 -25.35 7.58 -1.10
CA THR A 278 -25.14 7.31 0.32
C THR A 278 -26.39 6.81 1.05
N PHE A 279 -27.58 7.03 0.51
CA PHE A 279 -28.86 6.58 1.10
C PHE A 279 -29.27 5.17 0.65
N LEU A 280 -28.55 4.57 -0.31
CA LEU A 280 -28.82 3.21 -0.78
C LEU A 280 -28.38 2.18 0.25
N LYS A 281 -29.34 1.39 0.76
CA LYS A 281 -29.06 0.31 1.72
C LYS A 281 -28.16 -0.77 1.11
N GLU A 282 -28.31 -1.03 -0.18
CA GLU A 282 -27.48 -1.95 -0.94
C GLU A 282 -26.02 -1.51 -0.91
N TRP A 283 -25.76 -0.23 -1.19
CA TRP A 283 -24.40 0.35 -1.16
C TRP A 283 -23.83 0.32 0.26
N GLN A 284 -24.62 0.75 1.23
CA GLN A 284 -24.22 0.74 2.64
C GLN A 284 -23.78 -0.66 3.09
N ALA A 285 -24.59 -1.67 2.75
CA ALA A 285 -24.35 -3.04 3.14
C ALA A 285 -23.17 -3.69 2.42
N THR A 286 -23.01 -3.46 1.12
CA THR A 286 -22.00 -4.15 0.31
C THR A 286 -20.63 -3.46 0.33
N TRP A 287 -20.59 -2.14 0.37
CA TRP A 287 -19.33 -1.38 0.23
C TRP A 287 -18.81 -0.83 1.55
N THR A 288 -19.66 -0.12 2.30
CA THR A 288 -19.19 0.70 3.44
C THR A 288 -19.17 -0.02 4.77
N SER A 289 -19.88 -1.13 4.90
CA SER A 289 -20.03 -1.82 6.17
C SER A 289 -18.73 -2.52 6.58
N THR A 290 -18.44 -2.54 7.88
CA THR A 290 -17.25 -3.23 8.41
C THR A 290 -17.30 -4.73 8.13
N TYR A 291 -18.50 -5.33 8.21
CA TYR A 291 -18.70 -6.75 8.01
C TYR A 291 -18.47 -7.19 6.56
N SER A 292 -18.69 -6.33 5.55
CA SER A 292 -18.38 -6.66 4.15
C SER A 292 -16.89 -6.46 3.80
N ASN A 293 -16.09 -5.99 4.75
CA ASN A 293 -14.66 -5.71 4.60
C ASN A 293 -13.76 -6.60 5.49
N LEU A 294 -14.32 -7.60 6.19
CA LEU A 294 -13.57 -8.50 7.08
C LEU A 294 -12.59 -9.44 6.34
N ALA A 295 -12.99 -10.02 5.21
CA ALA A 295 -12.23 -10.96 4.40
C ALA A 295 -11.04 -10.29 3.69
N PRO A 296 -11.18 -9.11 3.06
CA PRO A 296 -10.06 -8.34 2.54
C PRO A 296 -8.99 -8.07 3.62
N PHE A 297 -9.44 -7.67 4.81
CA PHE A 297 -8.54 -7.46 5.95
C PHE A 297 -7.87 -8.75 6.43
N ALA A 298 -8.63 -9.85 6.52
CA ALA A 298 -8.10 -11.16 6.87
C ALA A 298 -7.08 -11.69 5.85
N PHE A 299 -7.23 -11.41 4.55
CA PHE A 299 -6.18 -11.69 3.57
C PHE A 299 -4.89 -10.94 3.88
N GLY A 300 -4.98 -9.65 4.25
CA GLY A 300 -3.83 -8.87 4.70
C GLY A 300 -3.06 -9.54 5.84
N LEU A 301 -3.78 -10.00 6.88
CA LEU A 301 -3.19 -10.74 8.00
C LEU A 301 -2.57 -12.08 7.58
N CYS A 302 -3.29 -12.87 6.77
CA CYS A 302 -2.80 -14.14 6.23
C CYS A 302 -1.50 -13.95 5.45
N PHE A 303 -1.49 -13.06 4.46
CA PHE A 303 -0.34 -12.85 3.59
C PHE A 303 0.81 -12.14 4.31
N GLY A 304 0.52 -11.29 5.30
CA GLY A 304 1.52 -10.73 6.21
C GLY A 304 2.23 -11.81 7.02
N TYR A 305 1.48 -12.78 7.56
CA TYR A 305 2.07 -13.94 8.24
C TYR A 305 2.90 -14.81 7.30
N LEU A 306 2.41 -15.08 6.09
CA LEU A 306 3.15 -15.84 5.07
C LEU A 306 4.44 -15.11 4.66
N TYR A 307 4.40 -13.78 4.54
CA TYR A 307 5.57 -12.97 4.21
C TYR A 307 6.69 -13.12 5.25
N ILE A 308 6.37 -13.11 6.53
CA ILE A 308 7.35 -13.29 7.61
C ILE A 308 7.89 -14.73 7.63
N ARG A 309 7.03 -15.72 7.39
CA ARG A 309 7.37 -17.13 7.56
C ARG A 309 8.21 -17.72 6.42
N TYR A 310 8.00 -17.24 5.21
CA TYR A 310 8.61 -17.80 4.00
C TYR A 310 9.77 -16.93 3.50
N GLU A 311 10.96 -17.52 3.51
CA GLU A 311 12.13 -16.93 2.86
C GLU A 311 11.97 -16.86 1.34
N LYS A 312 12.77 -15.99 0.70
CA LYS A 312 12.76 -15.81 -0.76
C LYS A 312 13.19 -17.11 -1.47
N HIS A 313 12.27 -17.71 -2.22
CA HIS A 313 12.53 -18.94 -2.96
C HIS A 313 12.73 -18.69 -4.47
N LYS A 314 13.59 -19.49 -5.11
CA LYS A 314 13.70 -19.52 -6.57
C LYS A 314 12.63 -20.45 -7.14
N TYR A 315 11.61 -19.85 -7.75
CA TYR A 315 10.52 -20.60 -8.40
C TYR A 315 10.86 -20.92 -9.85
N ALA A 316 10.43 -22.09 -10.34
CA ALA A 316 10.55 -22.42 -11.76
C ALA A 316 9.72 -21.45 -12.62
N LYS A 317 10.21 -21.15 -13.83
CA LYS A 317 9.61 -20.16 -14.76
C LYS A 317 8.11 -20.37 -14.98
N ILE A 318 7.65 -21.62 -15.03
CA ILE A 318 6.24 -21.97 -15.20
C ILE A 318 5.36 -21.41 -14.07
N TYR A 319 5.78 -21.55 -12.81
CA TYR A 319 5.03 -21.05 -11.66
C TYR A 319 5.02 -19.52 -11.61
N VAL A 320 6.12 -18.87 -12.01
CA VAL A 320 6.17 -17.42 -12.12
C VAL A 320 5.18 -16.90 -13.17
N ASN A 321 5.11 -17.55 -14.34
CA ASN A 321 4.17 -17.18 -15.39
C ASN A 321 2.72 -17.43 -14.99
N LEU A 322 2.43 -18.57 -14.33
CA LEU A 322 1.10 -18.86 -13.80
C LEU A 322 0.67 -17.81 -12.77
N TRP A 323 1.57 -17.42 -11.85
CA TRP A 323 1.29 -16.37 -10.88
C TRP A 323 1.01 -15.02 -11.57
N ARG A 324 1.76 -14.64 -12.61
CA ARG A 324 1.50 -13.41 -13.39
C ARG A 324 0.13 -13.43 -14.05
N ILE A 325 -0.21 -14.52 -14.72
CA ILE A 325 -1.51 -14.66 -15.39
C ILE A 325 -2.64 -14.60 -14.36
N LEU A 326 -2.50 -15.32 -13.25
CA LEU A 326 -3.51 -15.37 -12.19
C LEU A 326 -3.73 -14.00 -11.55
N THR A 327 -2.66 -13.27 -11.19
CA THR A 327 -2.77 -11.94 -10.58
C THR A 327 -3.39 -10.92 -11.54
N ILE A 328 -3.01 -10.93 -12.82
CA ILE A 328 -3.61 -10.07 -13.85
C ILE A 328 -5.10 -10.41 -14.03
N LEU A 329 -5.44 -11.69 -14.11
CA LEU A 329 -6.83 -12.14 -14.26
C LEU A 329 -7.69 -11.72 -13.07
N LEU A 330 -7.18 -11.81 -11.84
CA LEU A 330 -7.93 -11.41 -10.66
C LEU A 330 -8.06 -9.88 -10.57
N ILE A 331 -6.99 -9.12 -10.79
CA ILE A 331 -6.99 -7.66 -10.62
C ILE A 331 -7.73 -6.94 -11.75
N LEU A 332 -7.54 -7.36 -13.01
CA LEU A 332 -8.19 -6.73 -14.16
C LEU A 332 -9.46 -7.47 -14.59
N GLY A 333 -9.51 -8.78 -14.45
CA GLY A 333 -10.66 -9.57 -14.89
C GLY A 333 -11.88 -9.39 -14.00
N THR A 334 -11.71 -9.27 -12.67
CA THR A 334 -12.86 -9.10 -11.77
C THR A 334 -13.61 -7.78 -12.02
N PRO A 335 -12.97 -6.60 -12.13
CA PRO A 335 -13.71 -5.36 -12.35
C PRO A 335 -14.30 -5.29 -13.77
N LEU A 336 -13.62 -5.87 -14.77
CA LEU A 336 -14.16 -5.97 -16.13
C LEU A 336 -15.40 -6.86 -16.20
N LEU A 337 -15.37 -7.99 -15.47
CA LEU A 337 -16.52 -8.89 -15.36
C LEU A 337 -17.67 -8.21 -14.63
N SER A 338 -17.39 -7.48 -13.55
CA SER A 338 -18.38 -6.68 -12.83
C SER A 338 -18.99 -5.59 -13.72
N ALA A 339 -18.18 -4.88 -14.51
CA ALA A 339 -18.66 -3.89 -15.48
C ALA A 339 -19.54 -4.51 -16.59
N TYR A 340 -19.14 -5.68 -17.09
CA TYR A 340 -19.94 -6.44 -18.06
C TYR A 340 -21.29 -6.85 -17.47
N PHE A 341 -21.32 -7.38 -16.26
CA PHE A 341 -22.58 -7.73 -15.61
C PHE A 341 -23.43 -6.50 -15.30
N MET A 342 -22.85 -5.38 -14.85
CA MET A 342 -23.60 -4.14 -14.62
C MET A 342 -24.30 -3.61 -15.87
N THR A 343 -23.71 -3.79 -17.05
CA THR A 343 -24.28 -3.31 -18.32
C THR A 343 -25.30 -4.27 -18.94
N THR A 344 -25.18 -5.57 -18.70
CA THR A 344 -26.00 -6.60 -19.34
C THR A 344 -27.16 -7.11 -18.47
N THR A 345 -27.10 -6.91 -17.14
CA THR A 345 -28.01 -7.57 -16.21
C THR A 345 -29.09 -6.65 -15.63
N MET A 346 -30.13 -6.35 -16.43
CA MET A 346 -31.40 -5.89 -15.87
C MET A 346 -32.23 -7.02 -15.21
N TYR A 347 -31.86 -8.30 -15.42
CA TYR A 347 -32.70 -9.47 -15.08
C TYR A 347 -31.98 -10.63 -14.36
N THR A 348 -31.00 -10.38 -13.49
CA THR A 348 -30.39 -11.45 -12.71
C THR A 348 -31.28 -11.90 -11.54
N ASN A 349 -31.34 -13.22 -11.34
CA ASN A 349 -32.02 -13.83 -10.20
C ASN A 349 -31.30 -13.47 -8.88
N ARG A 350 -32.05 -13.35 -7.77
CA ARG A 350 -31.53 -13.06 -6.42
C ARG A 350 -30.34 -13.91 -6.01
N TRP A 351 -30.33 -15.19 -6.39
CA TRP A 351 -29.27 -16.14 -6.04
C TRP A 351 -27.95 -15.82 -6.74
N PHE A 352 -28.03 -15.39 -8.00
CA PHE A 352 -26.86 -14.96 -8.75
C PHE A 352 -26.29 -13.67 -8.16
N ASN A 353 -27.14 -12.69 -7.85
CA ASN A 353 -26.72 -11.44 -7.22
C ASN A 353 -26.04 -11.67 -5.86
N ALA A 354 -26.59 -12.58 -5.05
CA ALA A 354 -26.00 -12.95 -3.76
C ALA A 354 -24.66 -13.69 -3.92
N ALA A 355 -24.58 -14.66 -4.83
CA ALA A 355 -23.33 -15.40 -5.11
C ALA A 355 -22.24 -14.46 -5.61
N TYR A 356 -22.55 -13.65 -6.62
CA TYR A 356 -21.58 -12.73 -7.20
C TYR A 356 -21.16 -11.65 -6.19
N GLY A 357 -22.14 -11.02 -5.52
CA GLY A 357 -21.86 -9.94 -4.58
C GLY A 357 -21.16 -10.35 -3.28
N SER A 358 -21.16 -11.64 -2.94
CA SER A 358 -20.38 -12.17 -1.80
C SER A 358 -18.93 -12.51 -2.18
N ILE A 359 -18.63 -12.73 -3.46
CA ILE A 359 -17.33 -13.26 -3.93
C ILE A 359 -16.52 -12.22 -4.69
N ASP A 360 -17.14 -11.33 -5.46
CA ASP A 360 -16.47 -10.41 -6.40
C ASP A 360 -15.31 -9.63 -5.74
N LYS A 361 -15.63 -8.92 -4.66
CA LYS A 361 -14.65 -8.14 -3.88
C LYS A 361 -13.51 -9.01 -3.34
N ILE A 362 -13.83 -10.21 -2.85
CA ILE A 362 -12.86 -11.16 -2.28
C ILE A 362 -11.89 -11.66 -3.36
N LEU A 363 -12.35 -11.89 -4.60
CA LEU A 363 -11.48 -12.29 -5.70
C LEU A 363 -10.52 -11.18 -6.11
N PHE A 364 -11.00 -9.94 -6.17
CA PHE A 364 -10.14 -8.78 -6.42
C PHE A 364 -9.06 -8.65 -5.34
N ASP A 365 -9.46 -8.70 -4.07
CA ASP A 365 -8.56 -8.54 -2.93
C ASP A 365 -7.56 -9.71 -2.82
N LEU A 366 -7.98 -10.93 -3.12
CA LEU A 366 -7.07 -12.08 -3.25
C LEU A 366 -6.04 -11.85 -4.36
N GLY A 367 -6.45 -11.27 -5.50
CA GLY A 367 -5.56 -10.88 -6.58
C GLY A 367 -4.50 -9.89 -6.13
N ILE A 368 -4.91 -8.84 -5.40
CA ILE A 368 -4.00 -7.84 -4.83
C ILE A 368 -3.06 -8.46 -3.79
N ALA A 369 -3.56 -9.30 -2.89
CA ALA A 369 -2.76 -9.94 -1.85
C ALA A 369 -1.70 -10.90 -2.45
N LEU A 370 -2.11 -11.73 -3.43
CA LEU A 370 -1.19 -12.59 -4.18
C LEU A 370 -0.16 -11.78 -4.98
N PHE A 371 -0.57 -10.63 -5.52
CA PHE A 371 0.31 -9.73 -6.25
C PHE A 371 1.40 -9.16 -5.34
N ILE A 372 1.02 -8.58 -4.20
CA ILE A 372 1.98 -8.03 -3.22
C ILE A 372 2.92 -9.12 -2.71
N PHE A 373 2.39 -10.29 -2.34
CA PHE A 373 3.20 -11.40 -1.87
C PHE A 373 4.19 -11.88 -2.95
N GLY A 374 3.76 -12.01 -4.21
CA GLY A 374 4.67 -12.41 -5.28
C GLY A 374 5.74 -11.36 -5.60
N LEU A 375 5.43 -10.06 -5.47
CA LEU A 375 6.46 -9.00 -5.54
C LEU A 375 7.51 -9.17 -4.44
N SER A 376 7.10 -9.49 -3.20
CA SER A 376 8.04 -9.73 -2.10
C SER A 376 8.92 -10.97 -2.32
N GLN A 377 8.43 -11.96 -3.07
CA GLN A 377 9.16 -13.18 -3.46
C GLN A 377 10.01 -12.98 -4.73
N ASN A 378 10.26 -11.74 -5.17
CA ASN A 378 11.03 -11.40 -6.37
C ASN A 378 10.44 -11.92 -7.71
N LEU A 379 9.13 -12.18 -7.79
CA LEU A 379 8.47 -12.67 -9.01
C LEU A 379 8.14 -11.56 -10.03
N GLY A 380 8.12 -10.30 -9.57
CA GLY A 380 7.59 -9.15 -10.30
C GLY A 380 8.41 -8.62 -11.48
N GLY A 381 9.71 -8.94 -11.58
CA GLY A 381 10.58 -8.45 -12.65
C GLY A 381 10.50 -6.92 -12.83
N ILE A 382 10.10 -6.48 -14.03
CA ILE A 382 9.95 -5.04 -14.36
C ILE A 382 8.94 -4.35 -13.45
N VAL A 383 7.83 -5.01 -13.12
CA VAL A 383 6.77 -4.41 -12.28
C VAL A 383 7.34 -4.08 -10.89
N LYS A 384 8.13 -5.00 -10.32
CA LYS A 384 8.82 -4.78 -9.05
C LYS A 384 9.76 -3.58 -9.13
N MET A 385 10.56 -3.50 -10.21
CA MET A 385 11.47 -2.37 -10.45
C MET A 385 10.73 -1.02 -10.53
N CYS A 386 9.54 -0.98 -11.14
CA CYS A 386 8.72 0.23 -11.19
C CYS A 386 8.20 0.65 -9.80
N PHE A 387 7.79 -0.31 -8.97
CA PHE A 387 7.31 -0.02 -7.61
C PHE A 387 8.43 0.35 -6.64
N GLU A 388 9.64 -0.19 -6.83
CA GLU A 388 10.83 0.14 -6.04
C GLU A 388 11.52 1.44 -6.50
N TRP A 389 10.99 2.09 -7.54
CA TRP A 389 11.51 3.33 -8.09
C TRP A 389 11.30 4.52 -7.13
N ALA A 390 12.31 5.38 -6.98
CA ALA A 390 12.31 6.46 -5.98
C ALA A 390 11.11 7.43 -6.08
N PRO A 391 10.66 7.89 -7.26
CA PRO A 391 9.44 8.70 -7.36
C PRO A 391 8.17 7.98 -6.88
N MET A 392 8.10 6.65 -7.05
CA MET A 392 6.97 5.87 -6.55
C MET A 392 6.88 5.92 -5.02
N HIS A 393 8.02 6.01 -4.32
CA HIS A 393 8.02 6.19 -2.88
C HIS A 393 7.36 7.51 -2.47
N THR A 394 7.72 8.61 -3.12
CA THR A 394 7.10 9.93 -2.87
C THR A 394 5.61 9.93 -3.19
N LEU A 395 5.21 9.35 -4.32
CA LEU A 395 3.79 9.21 -4.69
C LEU A 395 3.03 8.36 -3.68
N GLY A 396 3.65 7.29 -3.16
CA GLY A 396 3.09 6.47 -2.09
C GLY A 396 2.79 7.27 -0.82
N GLN A 397 3.67 8.20 -0.44
CA GLN A 397 3.45 9.06 0.73
C GLN A 397 2.32 10.09 0.51
N LEU A 398 2.15 10.58 -0.71
CA LEU A 398 1.08 11.53 -1.07
C LEU A 398 -0.29 10.87 -1.27
N SER A 399 -0.32 9.54 -1.45
CA SER A 399 -1.55 8.79 -1.75
C SER A 399 -2.68 9.05 -0.76
N PHE A 400 -2.37 9.15 0.54
CA PHE A 400 -3.38 9.45 1.58
C PHE A 400 -3.94 10.86 1.44
N GLY A 401 -3.10 11.86 1.15
CA GLY A 401 -3.56 13.23 0.92
C GLY A 401 -4.41 13.34 -0.33
N ALA A 402 -3.99 12.69 -1.42
CA ALA A 402 -4.77 12.60 -2.66
C ALA A 402 -6.13 11.93 -2.39
N TYR A 403 -6.15 10.83 -1.62
CA TYR A 403 -7.37 10.15 -1.22
C TYR A 403 -8.32 11.02 -0.39
N LEU A 404 -7.83 11.88 0.50
CA LEU A 404 -8.72 12.77 1.26
C LEU A 404 -9.39 13.85 0.39
N ILE A 405 -8.74 14.29 -0.69
CA ILE A 405 -9.20 15.43 -1.49
C ILE A 405 -9.94 14.99 -2.77
N HIS A 406 -9.60 13.83 -3.34
CA HIS A 406 -10.10 13.41 -4.67
C HIS A 406 -11.63 13.52 -4.79
N PHE A 407 -12.37 13.05 -3.79
CA PHE A 407 -13.82 13.04 -3.85
C PHE A 407 -14.40 14.46 -3.84
N SER A 408 -13.78 15.36 -3.07
CA SER A 408 -14.16 16.77 -3.05
C SER A 408 -14.01 17.41 -4.44
N ILE A 409 -12.95 17.07 -5.18
CA ILE A 409 -12.73 17.55 -6.55
C ILE A 409 -13.81 17.00 -7.49
N LEU A 410 -14.14 15.70 -7.38
CA LEU A 410 -15.19 15.07 -8.16
C LEU A 410 -16.55 15.72 -7.92
N GLU A 411 -16.88 16.06 -6.68
CA GLU A 411 -18.12 16.74 -6.32
C GLU A 411 -18.17 18.18 -6.82
N ILE A 412 -17.06 18.92 -6.72
CA ILE A 412 -16.95 20.27 -7.27
C ILE A 412 -17.17 20.22 -8.79
N ASP A 413 -16.47 19.35 -9.50
CA ASP A 413 -16.63 19.21 -10.95
C ASP A 413 -18.07 18.83 -11.30
N ALA A 414 -18.65 17.83 -10.62
CA ALA A 414 -20.04 17.43 -10.82
C ALA A 414 -21.03 18.58 -10.56
N SER A 415 -20.77 19.41 -9.53
CA SER A 415 -21.63 20.54 -9.14
C SER A 415 -21.65 21.67 -10.16
N LEU A 416 -20.53 21.89 -10.86
CA LEU A 416 -20.34 22.96 -11.84
C LEU A 416 -20.80 22.57 -13.25
N ARG A 417 -21.05 21.28 -13.52
CA ARG A 417 -21.48 20.79 -14.83
C ARG A 417 -22.78 21.44 -15.28
N ARG A 418 -22.80 21.90 -16.54
CA ARG A 418 -23.95 22.56 -17.18
C ARG A 418 -24.61 21.73 -18.28
N THR A 419 -23.94 20.67 -18.74
CA THR A 419 -24.40 19.81 -19.83
C THR A 419 -24.30 18.34 -19.44
N PRO A 420 -25.25 17.49 -19.84
CA PRO A 420 -25.13 16.05 -19.66
C PRO A 420 -23.99 15.51 -20.52
N HIS A 421 -23.13 14.68 -19.92
CA HIS A 421 -22.11 13.95 -20.66
C HIS A 421 -22.59 12.53 -20.93
N TYR A 422 -22.51 12.11 -22.20
CA TYR A 422 -22.71 10.71 -22.56
C TYR A 422 -21.55 9.88 -22.02
N PHE A 423 -21.87 8.72 -21.46
CA PHE A 423 -20.87 7.79 -20.95
C PHE A 423 -19.91 7.41 -22.08
N SER A 424 -18.62 7.68 -21.88
CA SER A 424 -17.56 7.27 -22.79
C SER A 424 -16.36 6.78 -22.00
N VAL A 425 -15.65 5.79 -22.53
CA VAL A 425 -14.44 5.26 -21.90
C VAL A 425 -13.39 6.36 -21.73
N PHE A 426 -13.32 7.31 -22.67
CA PHE A 426 -12.44 8.48 -22.58
C PHE A 426 -12.75 9.34 -21.35
N LEU A 427 -14.03 9.62 -21.08
CA LEU A 427 -14.45 10.39 -19.90
C LEU A 427 -14.07 9.68 -18.60
N VAL A 428 -14.22 8.36 -18.52
CA VAL A 428 -13.84 7.57 -17.34
C VAL A 428 -12.33 7.67 -17.09
N VAL A 429 -11.52 7.54 -18.14
CA VAL A 429 -10.05 7.69 -18.03
C VAL A 429 -9.67 9.10 -17.62
N SER A 430 -10.32 10.14 -18.18
CA SER A 430 -10.06 11.53 -17.81
C SER A 430 -10.38 11.83 -16.34
N ILE A 431 -11.48 11.28 -15.81
CA ILE A 431 -11.87 11.44 -14.41
C ILE A 431 -10.91 10.71 -13.46
N ILE A 432 -10.36 9.55 -13.87
CA ILE A 432 -9.36 8.81 -13.08
C ILE A 432 -7.99 9.50 -13.11
N SER A 433 -7.70 10.30 -14.14
CA SER A 433 -6.44 11.02 -14.31
C SER A 433 -6.39 12.42 -13.67
N MET A 434 -7.52 12.92 -13.16
CA MET A 434 -7.60 14.14 -12.33
C MET A 434 -7.55 13.77 -10.85
#